data_AF-A0A3D4P809-F1
#
_entry.id   AF-A0A3D4P809-F1
#
_cell.length_a   1.000
_cell.length_b   1.000
_cell.length_c   1.000
_cell.angle_alpha   90.00
_cell.angle_beta   90.00
_cell.angle_gamma   90.00
#
_symmetry.space_group_name_H-M   'P 1'
#
loop_
_entity.id
_entity.type
_entity.pdbx_description
1 polymer ?
#
loop_
_entity_poly.entity_id
_entity_poly.type
_entity_poly.pdbx_seq_one_letter_code
_entity_poly.pdbx_strand_id
1 'polypeptide(L)'
;LQIDNCRIQVNSSELPGCDGSSLPYVVALIEGQPVSQSARRKTIVINKESAIEQGEAVVSIAPYFSGLRISYDLNYGSESCIPPQLADFTITPEAFVTKIAPARTFVLEREIEYLRRQGYGEKVTTADLLVYGESGPIGNSL
;
A
#
# COMPACT_ATOMS: atom_id res chain seq x y z
N LEU A 1 -2.49 -12.97 4.38
CA LEU A 1 -2.86 -13.30 5.78
C LEU A 1 -4.30 -13.79 5.93
N GLN A 2 -5.26 -13.31 5.12
CA GLN A 2 -6.64 -13.85 5.07
C GLN A 2 -7.38 -13.81 6.43
N ILE A 3 -7.17 -12.74 7.19
CA ILE A 3 -7.88 -12.51 8.46
C ILE A 3 -9.25 -11.93 8.14
N ASP A 4 -10.31 -12.66 8.47
CA ASP A 4 -11.69 -12.20 8.27
C ASP A 4 -12.27 -11.49 9.49
N ASN A 5 -11.84 -11.88 10.69
CA ASN A 5 -12.34 -11.36 11.95
C ASN A 5 -11.17 -10.97 12.86
N CYS A 6 -11.07 -9.69 13.20
CA CYS A 6 -10.05 -9.17 14.12
C CYS A 6 -10.59 -7.93 14.84
N ARG A 7 -10.28 -7.79 16.13
CA ARG A 7 -10.53 -6.56 16.88
C ARG A 7 -9.25 -5.75 16.94
N ILE A 8 -9.26 -4.57 16.34
CA ILE A 8 -8.15 -3.61 16.39
C ILE A 8 -8.51 -2.56 17.44
N GLN A 9 -7.56 -2.25 18.34
CA GLN A 9 -7.72 -1.22 19.35
C GLN A 9 -6.54 -0.27 19.29
N VAL A 10 -6.83 1.03 19.32
CA VAL A 10 -5.85 2.12 19.37
C VAL A 10 -6.26 3.08 20.49
N ASN A 11 -5.28 3.74 21.10
CA ASN A 11 -5.48 4.75 22.13
C ASN A 11 -5.19 6.18 21.61
N SER A 12 -5.09 6.33 20.29
CA SER A 12 -4.88 7.59 19.58
C SER A 12 -5.87 7.70 18.41
N SER A 13 -5.92 8.87 17.77
CA SER A 13 -6.77 9.13 16.61
C SER A 13 -6.33 8.42 15.33
N GLU A 14 -5.10 7.88 15.32
CA GLU A 14 -4.47 7.26 14.14
C GLU A 14 -3.82 5.92 14.49
N LEU A 15 -3.69 5.07 13.47
CA LEU A 15 -2.87 3.87 13.52
C LEU A 15 -1.37 4.26 13.48
N PRO A 16 -0.47 3.47 14.08
CA PRO A 16 0.96 3.76 14.02
C PRO A 16 1.47 3.68 12.57
N GLY A 17 2.25 4.68 12.14
CA GLY A 17 2.87 4.67 10.80
C GLY A 17 3.93 3.57 10.61
N CYS A 18 4.48 3.04 11.71
CA CYS A 18 5.57 2.07 11.72
C CYS A 18 6.73 2.50 10.81
N ASP A 19 7.15 1.66 9.85
CA ASP A 19 8.19 1.98 8.86
C ASP A 19 7.59 2.52 7.54
N GLY A 20 6.30 2.85 7.52
CA GLY A 20 5.57 3.27 6.34
C GLY A 20 5.13 2.12 5.42
N SER A 21 5.42 0.85 5.76
CA SER A 21 4.98 -0.33 5.03
C SER A 21 3.88 -1.10 5.77
N SER A 22 3.38 -2.18 5.16
CA SER A 22 2.46 -3.10 5.83
C SER A 22 3.16 -4.23 6.57
N LEU A 23 4.49 -4.38 6.44
CA LEU A 23 5.24 -5.50 7.00
C LEU A 23 5.14 -5.59 8.55
N PRO A 24 5.25 -4.49 9.33
CA PRO A 24 5.09 -4.55 10.78
C PRO A 24 3.73 -5.12 11.21
N TYR A 25 2.66 -4.78 10.48
CA TYR A 25 1.33 -5.34 10.72
C TYR A 25 1.25 -6.81 10.34
N VAL A 26 1.94 -7.22 9.26
CA VAL A 26 2.00 -8.63 8.86
C VAL A 26 2.63 -9.48 9.96
N VAL A 27 3.75 -9.02 10.52
CA VAL A 27 4.45 -9.70 11.62
C VAL A 27 3.53 -9.82 12.84
N ALA A 28 2.93 -8.71 13.28
CA ALA A 28 2.03 -8.70 14.44
C ALA A 28 0.83 -9.65 14.29
N LEU A 29 0.24 -9.73 13.08
CA LEU A 29 -0.87 -10.64 12.81
C LEU A 29 -0.44 -12.11 12.79
N ILE A 30 0.76 -12.43 12.32
CA ILE A 30 1.30 -13.81 12.35
C ILE A 30 1.61 -14.22 13.80
N GLU A 31 2.24 -13.34 14.58
CA GLU A 31 2.53 -13.55 16.00
C GLU A 31 1.26 -13.72 16.83
N GLY A 32 0.16 -13.08 16.43
CA GLY A 32 -1.17 -13.27 17.00
C GLY A 32 -1.80 -14.65 16.75
N GLN A 33 -1.11 -15.56 16.05
CA GLN A 33 -1.51 -16.94 15.77
C GLN A 33 -2.97 -17.07 15.30
N PRO A 34 -3.27 -16.65 14.06
CA PRO A 34 -4.63 -16.70 13.53
C PRO A 34 -5.24 -18.09 13.63
N VAL A 35 -6.52 -18.15 14.05
CA VAL A 35 -7.25 -19.40 14.21
C VAL A 35 -8.33 -19.56 13.15
N SER A 36 -8.48 -20.78 12.64
CA SER A 36 -9.57 -21.12 11.73
C SER A 36 -10.91 -21.14 12.48
N GLN A 37 -11.95 -20.65 11.81
CA GLN A 37 -13.31 -20.69 12.30
C GLN A 37 -14.14 -21.64 11.43
N SER A 38 -15.16 -22.26 12.01
CA SER A 38 -16.04 -23.21 11.31
C SER A 38 -16.96 -22.56 10.26
N ALA A 39 -17.07 -21.22 10.27
CA ALA A 39 -17.87 -20.48 9.33
C ALA A 39 -17.20 -20.41 7.95
N ARG A 40 -18.02 -20.48 6.89
CA ARG A 40 -17.53 -20.22 5.53
C ARG A 40 -17.21 -18.74 5.37
N ARG A 41 -16.03 -18.46 4.81
CA ARG A 41 -15.63 -17.12 4.37
C ARG A 41 -16.57 -16.61 3.28
N LYS A 42 -17.00 -15.35 3.40
CA LYS A 42 -17.71 -14.65 2.33
C LYS A 42 -16.70 -13.99 1.40
N THR A 43 -16.87 -14.18 0.10
CA THR A 43 -16.02 -13.56 -0.93
C THR A 43 -16.87 -12.69 -1.85
N ILE A 44 -16.30 -11.57 -2.29
CA ILE A 44 -16.89 -10.75 -3.34
C ILE A 44 -16.37 -11.26 -4.68
N VAL A 45 -17.28 -11.58 -5.61
CA VAL A 45 -16.94 -12.06 -6.95
C VAL A 45 -17.39 -11.01 -7.96
N ILE A 46 -16.44 -10.56 -8.79
CA ILE A 46 -16.70 -9.58 -9.84
C ILE A 46 -17.19 -10.32 -11.08
N ASN A 47 -18.45 -10.10 -11.46
CA ASN A 47 -19.09 -10.78 -12.59
C ASN A 47 -19.25 -9.88 -13.82
N LYS A 48 -18.97 -8.59 -13.69
CA LYS A 48 -19.04 -7.59 -14.75
C LYS A 48 -17.91 -6.59 -14.58
N GLU A 49 -17.41 -6.10 -15.70
CA GLU A 49 -16.44 -5.03 -15.72
C GLU A 49 -17.06 -3.71 -15.25
N SER A 50 -16.29 -2.90 -14.55
CA SER A 50 -16.65 -1.55 -14.12
C SER A 50 -15.39 -0.71 -13.96
N ALA A 51 -15.47 0.55 -14.33
CA ALA A 51 -14.40 1.53 -14.15
C ALA A 51 -14.97 2.85 -13.64
N ILE A 52 -14.16 3.56 -12.85
CA ILE A 52 -14.38 4.96 -12.48
C ILE A 52 -13.17 5.76 -12.92
N GLU A 53 -13.42 6.98 -13.41
CA GLU A 53 -12.41 7.87 -13.95
C GLU A 53 -12.54 9.26 -13.33
N GLN A 54 -11.40 9.88 -13.00
CA GLN A 54 -11.33 11.26 -12.56
C GLN A 54 -10.05 11.90 -13.12
N GLY A 55 -10.21 12.77 -14.13
CA GLY A 55 -9.06 13.33 -14.84
C GLY A 55 -8.28 12.23 -15.55
N GLU A 56 -7.00 12.09 -15.22
CA GLU A 56 -6.11 11.05 -15.76
C GLU A 56 -6.09 9.77 -14.91
N ALA A 57 -6.77 9.76 -13.75
CA ALA A 57 -6.80 8.61 -12.86
C ALA A 57 -7.96 7.66 -13.21
N VAL A 58 -7.65 6.37 -13.32
CA VAL A 58 -8.63 5.30 -13.59
C VAL A 58 -8.49 4.20 -12.55
N VAL A 59 -9.61 3.74 -12.00
CA VAL A 59 -9.69 2.50 -11.21
C VAL A 59 -10.71 1.58 -11.87
N SER A 60 -10.27 0.42 -12.32
CA SER A 60 -11.12 -0.57 -12.98
C SER A 60 -11.06 -1.93 -12.30
N ILE A 61 -12.16 -2.67 -12.44
CA ILE A 61 -12.31 -4.05 -11.99
C ILE A 61 -12.94 -4.87 -13.11
N ALA A 62 -12.47 -6.10 -13.29
CA ALA A 62 -13.00 -7.02 -14.28
C ALA A 62 -13.08 -8.44 -13.71
N PRO A 63 -13.92 -9.33 -14.28
CA PRO A 63 -13.96 -10.73 -13.85
C PRO A 63 -12.61 -11.42 -14.01
N TYR A 64 -12.14 -12.04 -12.92
CA TYR A 64 -10.95 -12.88 -12.91
C TYR A 64 -11.19 -14.09 -12.00
N PHE A 65 -11.28 -15.28 -12.59
CA PHE A 65 -11.72 -16.48 -11.87
C PHE A 65 -10.57 -17.29 -11.23
N SER A 66 -9.32 -16.86 -11.44
CA SER A 66 -8.13 -17.53 -10.90
C SER A 66 -7.58 -16.88 -9.63
N GLY A 67 -8.43 -16.17 -8.87
CA GLY A 67 -8.07 -15.50 -7.63
C GLY A 67 -8.19 -13.99 -7.72
N LEU A 68 -7.20 -13.25 -7.20
CA LEU A 68 -7.12 -11.80 -7.28
C LEU A 68 -5.84 -11.42 -8.03
N ARG A 69 -5.96 -10.58 -9.05
CA ARG A 69 -4.85 -9.96 -9.74
C ARG A 69 -4.98 -8.45 -9.61
N ILE A 70 -3.88 -7.77 -9.29
CA ILE A 70 -3.82 -6.32 -9.18
C ILE A 70 -2.71 -5.85 -10.10
N SER A 71 -3.06 -4.92 -10.99
CA SER A 71 -2.13 -4.19 -11.83
C SER A 71 -2.19 -2.72 -11.41
N TYR A 72 -1.03 -2.08 -11.32
CA TYR A 72 -0.92 -0.66 -10.96
C TYR A 72 0.06 0.00 -11.92
N ASP A 73 -0.44 1.00 -12.65
CA ASP A 73 0.35 1.88 -13.49
C ASP A 73 0.58 3.19 -12.73
N LEU A 74 1.84 3.46 -12.42
CA LEU A 74 2.27 4.68 -11.77
C LEU A 74 2.88 5.61 -12.81
N ASN A 75 2.32 6.81 -12.94
CA ASN A 75 2.87 7.87 -13.79
C ASN A 75 2.75 9.23 -13.09
N TYR A 76 3.89 9.79 -12.66
CA TYR A 76 3.97 11.11 -12.03
C TYR A 76 4.19 12.25 -13.05
N GLY A 77 4.07 11.98 -14.35
CA GLY A 77 4.32 12.92 -15.43
C GLY A 77 5.80 13.06 -15.79
N SER A 78 6.07 13.74 -16.91
CA SER A 78 7.41 13.86 -17.50
C SER A 78 8.41 14.64 -16.67
N GLU A 79 7.94 15.45 -15.71
CA GLU A 79 8.78 16.27 -14.83
C GLU A 79 9.10 15.56 -13.50
N SER A 80 8.67 14.30 -13.33
CA SER A 80 8.98 13.53 -12.13
C SER A 80 10.34 12.83 -12.21
N CYS A 81 11.02 12.77 -11.06
CA CYS A 81 12.21 11.92 -10.90
C CYS A 81 11.88 10.43 -10.76
N ILE A 82 10.60 10.09 -10.53
CA ILE A 82 10.12 8.70 -10.57
C ILE A 82 9.57 8.45 -11.99
N PRO A 83 10.22 7.58 -12.79
CA PRO A 83 9.74 7.27 -14.13
C PRO A 83 8.44 6.46 -14.09
N PRO A 84 7.68 6.40 -15.19
CA PRO A 84 6.51 5.53 -15.26
C PRO A 84 6.86 4.07 -14.97
N GLN A 85 6.03 3.41 -14.16
CA GLN A 85 6.24 2.03 -13.73
C GLN A 85 4.94 1.26 -13.77
N LEU A 86 4.99 0.03 -14.30
CA LEU A 86 3.88 -0.91 -14.26
C LEU A 86 4.23 -2.06 -13.31
N ALA A 87 3.37 -2.30 -12.33
CA ALA A 87 3.44 -3.46 -11.46
C ALA A 87 2.22 -4.35 -11.69
N ASP A 88 2.43 -5.66 -11.73
CA ASP A 88 1.36 -6.63 -11.93
C ASP A 88 1.58 -7.87 -11.06
N PHE A 89 0.59 -8.19 -10.22
CA PHE A 89 0.70 -9.27 -9.26
C PHE A 89 -0.56 -10.14 -9.24
N THR A 90 -0.39 -11.45 -9.34
CA THR A 90 -1.35 -12.41 -8.79
C THR A 90 -1.17 -12.45 -7.28
N ILE A 91 -2.21 -12.08 -6.55
CA ILE A 91 -2.17 -11.93 -5.10
C ILE A 91 -2.37 -13.27 -4.41
N THR A 92 -1.30 -13.73 -3.75
CA THR A 92 -1.32 -14.85 -2.81
C THR A 92 -0.80 -14.36 -1.45
N PRO A 93 -1.06 -15.09 -0.34
CA PRO A 93 -0.47 -14.73 0.95
C PRO A 93 1.05 -14.57 0.89
N GLU A 94 1.75 -15.48 0.19
CA GLU A 94 3.20 -15.44 0.04
C GLU A 94 3.66 -14.26 -0.82
N ALA A 95 3.05 -14.03 -1.98
CA ALA A 95 3.39 -12.91 -2.86
C ALA A 95 3.15 -11.56 -2.16
N PHE A 96 2.07 -11.44 -1.38
CA PHE A 96 1.83 -10.24 -0.59
C PHE A 96 2.94 -10.03 0.46
N VAL A 97 3.25 -11.04 1.27
CA VAL A 97 4.23 -10.91 2.36
C VAL A 97 5.64 -10.60 1.83
N THR A 98 6.03 -11.23 0.71
CA THR A 98 7.41 -11.13 0.20
C THR A 98 7.62 -9.98 -0.77
N LYS A 99 6.61 -9.58 -1.55
CA LYS A 99 6.77 -8.59 -2.63
C LYS A 99 6.07 -7.26 -2.39
N ILE A 100 5.02 -7.24 -1.56
CA ILE A 100 4.15 -6.06 -1.42
C ILE A 100 4.25 -5.48 -0.01
N ALA A 101 4.12 -6.30 1.02
CA ALA A 101 4.10 -5.86 2.41
C ALA A 101 5.32 -5.03 2.83
N PRO A 102 6.56 -5.30 2.36
CA PRO A 102 7.74 -4.49 2.70
C PRO A 102 7.82 -3.14 1.96
N ALA A 103 6.97 -2.89 0.96
CA ALA A 103 7.00 -1.64 0.22
C ALA A 103 6.54 -0.48 1.13
N ARG A 104 7.44 0.47 1.40
CA ARG A 104 7.18 1.65 2.22
C ARG A 104 6.49 2.74 1.43
N THR A 105 5.67 3.53 2.11
CA THR A 105 5.14 4.79 1.58
C THR A 105 6.27 5.78 1.28
N PHE A 106 6.04 6.68 0.34
CA PHE A 106 7.04 7.63 -0.12
C PHE A 106 6.42 9.01 -0.42
N VAL A 107 7.28 10.00 -0.51
CA VAL A 107 6.94 11.37 -0.91
C VAL A 107 8.07 11.93 -1.78
N LEU A 108 7.74 12.82 -2.72
CA LEU A 108 8.78 13.56 -3.42
C LEU A 108 9.30 14.68 -2.52
N GLU A 109 10.61 14.92 -2.55
CA GLU A 109 11.24 15.99 -1.75
C GLU A 109 10.53 17.35 -1.94
N ARG A 110 10.18 17.67 -3.19
CA ARG A 110 9.47 18.91 -3.57
C ARG A 110 8.06 19.05 -2.97
N GLU A 111 7.42 17.94 -2.58
CA GLU A 111 6.06 17.94 -2.02
C GLU A 111 6.07 18.17 -0.50
N ILE A 112 7.21 17.98 0.17
CA ILE A 112 7.33 18.04 1.63
C ILE A 112 6.95 19.42 2.16
N GLU A 113 7.43 20.51 1.54
CA GLU A 113 7.09 21.86 1.99
C GLU A 113 5.60 22.13 1.93
N TYR A 114 4.94 21.68 0.86
CA TYR A 114 3.50 21.83 0.70
C TYR A 114 2.74 21.05 1.78
N LEU A 115 3.09 19.79 2.01
CA LEU A 115 2.45 18.95 3.03
C LEU A 115 2.62 19.52 4.44
N ARG A 116 3.82 20.01 4.77
CA ARG A 116 4.08 20.66 6.07
C ARG A 116 3.26 21.93 6.28
N ARG A 117 3.05 22.74 5.24
CA ARG A 117 2.18 23.93 5.32
C ARG A 117 0.71 23.57 5.58
N GLN A 118 0.29 22.36 5.23
CA GLN A 118 -1.05 21.83 5.54
C GLN A 118 -1.12 21.12 6.90
N GLY A 119 -0.02 21.11 7.68
CA GLY A 119 0.05 20.44 8.99
C GLY A 119 0.33 18.95 8.93
N TYR A 120 0.71 18.39 7.77
CA TYR A 120 1.06 16.98 7.62
C TYR A 120 2.55 16.74 7.80
N GLY A 121 2.91 15.57 8.33
CA GLY A 121 4.28 15.09 8.34
C GLY A 121 5.25 15.88 9.22
N GLU A 122 4.77 16.62 10.22
CA GLU A 122 5.59 17.50 11.07
C GLU A 122 6.72 16.75 11.82
N LYS A 123 6.51 15.46 12.12
CA LYS A 123 7.44 14.61 12.88
C LYS A 123 8.02 13.45 12.08
N VAL A 124 7.70 13.37 10.79
CA VAL A 124 8.08 12.24 9.93
C VAL A 124 9.52 12.41 9.47
N THR A 125 10.31 11.34 9.58
CA THR A 125 11.70 11.30 9.12
C THR A 125 11.86 10.36 7.92
N THR A 126 13.05 10.36 7.30
CA THR A 126 13.38 9.44 6.20
C THR A 126 13.43 7.97 6.62
N ALA A 127 13.39 7.68 7.94
CA ALA A 127 13.26 6.33 8.46
C ALA A 127 11.80 5.84 8.42
N ASP A 128 10.84 6.74 8.63
CA ASP A 128 9.41 6.44 8.69
C ASP A 128 8.75 6.49 7.31
N LEU A 129 9.31 7.28 6.39
CA LEU A 129 8.77 7.54 5.07
C LEU A 129 9.91 7.72 4.07
N LEU A 130 9.83 7.05 2.92
CA LEU A 130 10.86 7.16 1.90
C LEU A 130 10.77 8.52 1.20
N VAL A 131 11.80 9.36 1.34
CA VAL A 131 11.87 10.62 0.61
C VAL A 131 12.61 10.40 -0.70
N TYR A 132 11.97 10.74 -1.81
CA TYR A 132 12.54 10.61 -3.15
C TYR A 132 12.94 11.99 -3.69
N GLY A 133 14.25 12.21 -3.82
CA GLY A 133 14.82 13.41 -4.42
C GLY A 133 15.12 13.22 -5.91
N GLU A 134 15.72 14.22 -6.55
CA GLU A 134 16.05 14.16 -7.99
C GLU A 134 17.03 13.03 -8.34
N SER A 135 17.95 12.70 -7.43
CA SER A 135 18.95 11.64 -7.61
C SER A 135 18.53 10.28 -7.04
N GLY A 136 17.26 10.14 -6.63
CA GLY A 136 16.73 8.91 -6.03
C GLY A 136 16.42 9.01 -4.53
N PRO A 137 16.35 7.88 -3.82
CA PRO A 137 15.95 7.83 -2.41
C PRO A 137 16.99 8.51 -1.50
N ILE A 138 16.52 9.39 -0.60
CA ILE A 138 17.37 10.10 0.36
C ILE A 138 17.49 9.30 1.65
N GLY A 139 18.72 9.07 2.10
CA GLY A 139 19.00 8.38 3.37
C GLY A 139 18.58 6.91 3.41
N ASN A 140 18.29 6.30 2.26
CA ASN A 140 17.80 4.94 2.12
C ASN A 140 18.43 4.27 0.89
N SER A 141 18.58 2.95 0.95
CA SER A 141 18.92 2.10 -0.21
C SER A 141 17.70 1.28 -0.62
N LEU A 142 17.50 1.13 -1.93
CA LEU A 142 16.43 0.31 -2.53
C LEU A 142 16.94 -1.07 -2.91
#